data_AF-A0A835YL99-F1
#
_entry.id   AF-A0A835YL99-F1
#
_cell.length_a   1.000
_cell.length_b   1.000
_cell.length_c   1.000
_cell.angle_alpha   90.00
_cell.angle_beta   90.00
_cell.angle_gamma   90.00
#
_symmetry.space_group_name_H-M   'P 1'
#
loop_
_entity.id
_entity.type
_entity.pdbx_description
1 polymer ?
#
loop_
_entity_poly.entity_id
_entity_poly.type
_entity_poly.pdbx_seq_one_letter_code
_entity_poly.pdbx_strand_id
1 'polypeptide(L)'
;MRTATCNASSACSSSSTHTSIWRCGRAAAGARRATVLRRAGPGPGGKPDPDDQPPKTPMNALEATIRRKQRQLEATIKELGMEALDERLQSATSMPANPPYRLSTLIAENVPQGRAVLVYEVARATPETTSAELAELAKAYVKLGGASALAVRTDSDSTPSGLRDLFSVQQAVPRVPVLARDWLLHPLQVCEVKEAGAAGAIGIINQVTGRGTGVMSSFSAALGLDAPVEVVNAQEVAALSRMGVVFFCINVGVGLSLAIPGFANKIAHGLLGELPFGAISLVGVRSLEEAAAARRSGADALLIKAEMLQSYGTDVRALGDALQYAVTMDD
;
A
#
# COMPACT_ATOMS: atom_id res chain seq x y z
N MET A 1 49.78 11.98 -49.66
CA MET A 1 48.62 11.06 -49.58
C MET A 1 47.38 11.95 -49.52
N ARG A 2 46.72 12.40 -50.62
CA ARG A 2 45.82 11.69 -51.57
C ARG A 2 44.97 10.64 -50.83
N THR A 3 43.64 10.74 -50.68
CA THR A 3 42.55 11.01 -51.66
C THR A 3 41.28 11.57 -50.95
N ALA A 4 40.64 12.66 -51.46
CA ALA A 4 39.38 12.72 -52.26
C ALA A 4 38.08 12.43 -51.48
N THR A 5 37.31 13.43 -51.01
CA THR A 5 36.17 14.17 -51.63
C THR A 5 34.93 13.34 -52.05
N CYS A 6 33.76 13.63 -51.47
CA CYS A 6 32.58 14.10 -52.22
C CYS A 6 31.42 14.56 -51.29
N ASN A 7 30.89 15.75 -51.61
CA ASN A 7 29.61 16.31 -51.18
C ASN A 7 28.46 15.66 -51.98
N ALA A 8 27.24 15.63 -51.43
CA ALA A 8 26.07 16.33 -52.00
C ALA A 8 24.75 15.97 -51.29
N SER A 9 23.99 17.02 -51.04
CA SER A 9 22.60 17.11 -50.61
C SER A 9 21.61 16.57 -51.64
N SER A 10 20.46 16.03 -51.19
CA SER A 10 19.12 16.38 -51.71
C SER A 10 18.00 15.59 -51.04
N ALA A 11 16.89 16.28 -50.79
CA ALA A 11 15.63 15.83 -50.22
C ALA A 11 14.75 15.01 -51.18
N CYS A 12 13.84 14.20 -50.60
CA CYS A 12 12.44 13.93 -51.02
C CYS A 12 11.94 12.71 -50.21
N SER A 13 11.10 12.91 -49.18
CA SER A 13 9.63 12.77 -49.22
C SER A 13 9.10 11.40 -49.67
N SER A 14 8.54 10.62 -48.73
CA SER A 14 7.14 10.14 -48.78
C SER A 14 6.82 9.17 -47.63
N SER A 15 5.89 9.60 -46.78
CA SER A 15 4.78 8.83 -46.17
C SER A 15 4.92 7.31 -45.93
N SER A 16 4.69 6.87 -44.70
CA SER A 16 3.39 6.28 -44.34
C SER A 16 3.30 5.95 -42.85
N THR A 17 2.23 6.47 -42.25
CA THR A 17 1.68 6.20 -40.93
C THR A 17 1.12 4.78 -40.84
N HIS A 18 1.34 4.07 -39.73
CA HIS A 18 0.48 2.94 -39.34
C HIS A 18 -0.04 3.13 -37.91
N THR A 19 -1.23 3.72 -37.85
CA THR A 19 -2.15 3.74 -36.72
C THR A 19 -3.15 2.61 -36.97
N SER A 20 -3.14 1.54 -36.16
CA SER A 20 -4.13 0.46 -36.27
C SER A 20 -5.36 0.78 -35.42
N ILE A 21 -6.30 1.49 -36.04
CA ILE A 21 -7.67 1.68 -35.57
C ILE A 21 -8.45 0.38 -35.82
N TRP A 22 -9.02 -0.20 -34.76
CA TRP A 22 -9.98 -1.30 -34.84
C TRP A 22 -11.25 -0.84 -35.56
N ARG A 23 -11.52 -1.44 -36.73
CA ARG A 23 -12.73 -1.22 -37.52
C ARG A 23 -13.91 -1.98 -36.92
N CYS A 24 -14.98 -1.22 -36.72
CA CYS A 24 -16.32 -1.67 -36.38
C CYS A 24 -17.02 -2.22 -37.63
N GLY A 25 -17.49 -3.47 -37.59
CA GLY A 25 -18.31 -4.10 -38.62
C GLY A 25 -19.75 -4.29 -38.14
N ARG A 26 -20.71 -3.65 -38.80
CA ARG A 26 -22.16 -3.88 -38.64
C ARG A 26 -22.65 -4.96 -39.59
N ALA A 27 -23.45 -5.90 -39.08
CA ALA A 27 -24.57 -6.61 -39.72
C ALA A 27 -25.15 -7.57 -38.66
N ALA A 28 -26.44 -7.86 -38.51
CA ALA A 28 -27.68 -7.43 -39.11
C ALA A 28 -28.81 -7.75 -38.11
N ALA A 29 -29.96 -7.09 -38.25
CA ALA A 29 -31.13 -7.24 -37.40
C ALA A 29 -31.80 -8.62 -37.56
N GLY A 30 -32.13 -9.26 -36.43
CA GLY A 30 -32.96 -10.45 -36.36
C GLY A 30 -33.86 -10.40 -35.14
N ALA A 31 -35.11 -9.97 -35.35
CA ALA A 31 -36.14 -9.97 -34.32
C ALA A 31 -36.46 -11.41 -33.88
N ARG A 32 -36.27 -11.74 -32.60
CA ARG A 32 -36.87 -12.93 -31.97
C ARG A 32 -37.47 -12.56 -30.61
N ARG A 33 -38.69 -13.04 -30.45
CA ARG A 33 -39.66 -12.77 -29.37
C ARG A 33 -39.08 -13.01 -27.98
N ALA A 34 -39.41 -12.10 -27.05
CA ALA A 34 -39.15 -12.24 -25.63
C ALA A 34 -40.00 -13.38 -25.05
N THR A 35 -39.35 -14.46 -24.64
CA THR A 35 -39.95 -15.48 -23.76
C THR A 35 -39.52 -15.14 -22.34
N VAL A 36 -40.48 -14.70 -21.53
CA VAL A 36 -40.31 -14.44 -20.10
C VAL A 36 -40.01 -15.76 -19.38
N LEU A 37 -38.73 -16.03 -19.12
CA LEU A 37 -38.32 -17.06 -18.17
C LEU A 37 -38.57 -16.53 -16.76
N ARG A 38 -39.65 -17.01 -16.13
CA ARG A 38 -39.91 -16.87 -14.70
C ARG A 38 -38.67 -17.31 -13.92
N ARG A 39 -38.02 -16.40 -13.20
CA ARG A 39 -37.04 -16.75 -12.16
C ARG A 39 -37.76 -17.57 -11.09
N ALA A 40 -37.24 -18.77 -10.83
CA ALA A 40 -37.63 -19.58 -9.69
C ALA A 40 -37.34 -18.80 -8.40
N GLY A 41 -38.29 -18.82 -7.46
CA GLY A 41 -38.17 -18.16 -6.16
C GLY A 41 -37.07 -18.77 -5.28
N PRO A 42 -36.73 -18.10 -4.17
CA PRO A 42 -35.67 -18.57 -3.27
C PRO A 42 -36.09 -19.89 -2.64
N GLY A 43 -35.20 -20.89 -2.73
CA GLY A 43 -35.33 -22.16 -2.00
C GLY A 43 -35.26 -21.94 -0.49
N PRO A 44 -35.72 -22.91 0.31
CA PRO A 44 -35.81 -22.75 1.75
C PRO A 44 -34.41 -22.58 2.36
N GLY A 45 -34.31 -21.64 3.30
CA GLY A 45 -33.07 -21.13 3.86
C GLY A 45 -32.11 -22.22 4.35
N GLY A 46 -30.92 -22.25 3.74
CA GLY A 46 -29.74 -22.80 4.38
C GLY A 46 -29.45 -22.00 5.63
N LYS A 47 -29.09 -22.68 6.72
CA LYS A 47 -28.65 -22.02 7.96
C LYS A 47 -27.48 -21.10 7.60
N PRO A 48 -27.45 -19.85 8.12
CA PRO A 48 -26.28 -19.00 7.98
C PRO A 48 -25.06 -19.75 8.55
N ASP A 49 -23.93 -19.62 7.87
CA ASP A 49 -22.66 -20.18 8.34
C ASP A 49 -22.41 -19.64 9.76
N PRO A 50 -22.09 -20.47 10.77
CA PRO A 50 -21.77 -19.98 12.11
C PRO A 50 -20.66 -18.91 12.13
N ASP A 51 -19.85 -18.80 11.08
CA ASP A 51 -18.82 -17.77 10.89
C ASP A 51 -19.33 -16.42 10.31
N ASP A 52 -20.61 -16.29 9.95
CA ASP A 52 -21.22 -15.01 9.49
C ASP A 52 -21.59 -14.06 10.66
N GLN A 53 -21.28 -14.41 11.90
CA GLN A 53 -21.45 -13.49 13.04
C GLN A 53 -20.29 -12.50 13.13
N PRO A 54 -20.55 -11.20 13.35
CA PRO A 54 -19.50 -10.21 13.51
C PRO A 54 -18.60 -10.57 14.72
N PRO A 55 -17.28 -10.43 14.59
CA PRO A 55 -16.33 -10.84 15.61
C PRO A 55 -16.54 -10.04 16.92
N LYS A 56 -16.60 -10.77 18.05
CA LYS A 56 -16.91 -10.21 19.38
C LYS A 56 -15.70 -9.60 20.11
N THR A 57 -14.48 -9.78 19.59
CA THR A 57 -13.21 -9.27 20.15
C THR A 57 -12.22 -8.91 19.03
N PRO A 58 -11.27 -7.99 19.28
CA PRO A 58 -10.29 -7.57 18.27
C PRO A 58 -9.38 -8.71 17.76
N MET A 59 -9.04 -9.67 18.63
CA MET A 59 -8.31 -10.88 18.23
C MET A 59 -9.10 -11.70 17.18
N ASN A 60 -10.40 -11.85 17.39
CA ASN A 60 -11.27 -12.58 16.47
C ASN A 60 -11.46 -11.82 15.14
N ALA A 61 -11.37 -10.48 15.16
CA ALA A 61 -11.47 -9.67 13.94
C ALA A 61 -10.22 -9.79 13.05
N LEU A 62 -9.03 -9.82 13.66
CA LEU A 62 -7.77 -10.08 12.96
C LEU A 62 -7.77 -11.48 12.32
N GLU A 63 -8.12 -12.51 13.10
CA GLU A 63 -8.19 -13.88 12.59
C GLU A 63 -9.20 -14.02 11.44
N ALA A 64 -10.38 -13.41 11.57
CA ALA A 64 -11.39 -13.41 10.50
C ALA A 64 -10.86 -12.74 9.21
N THR A 65 -10.14 -11.62 9.37
CA THR A 65 -9.52 -10.90 8.24
C THR A 65 -8.48 -11.76 7.53
N ILE A 66 -7.59 -12.40 8.28
CA ILE A 66 -6.56 -13.29 7.73
C ILE A 66 -7.20 -14.48 7.01
N ARG A 67 -8.18 -15.15 7.62
CA ARG A 67 -8.89 -16.29 6.99
C ARG A 67 -9.58 -15.89 5.68
N ARG A 68 -10.20 -14.71 5.63
CA ARG A 68 -10.79 -14.19 4.40
C ARG A 68 -9.72 -13.98 3.32
N LYS A 69 -8.61 -13.35 3.67
CA LYS A 69 -7.50 -13.09 2.74
C LYS A 69 -6.88 -14.37 2.20
N GLN A 70 -6.71 -15.38 3.05
CA GLN A 70 -6.25 -16.71 2.62
C GLN A 70 -7.21 -17.32 1.60
N ARG A 71 -8.52 -17.33 1.87
CA ARG A 71 -9.52 -17.85 0.92
C ARG A 71 -9.52 -17.11 -0.43
N GLN A 72 -9.38 -15.78 -0.40
CA GLN A 72 -9.30 -14.96 -1.62
C GLN A 72 -8.05 -15.32 -2.42
N LEU A 73 -6.90 -15.36 -1.77
CA LEU A 73 -5.63 -15.70 -2.39
C LEU A 73 -5.64 -17.12 -2.99
N GLU A 74 -6.16 -18.11 -2.26
CA GLU A 74 -6.30 -19.48 -2.73
C GLU A 74 -7.18 -19.57 -3.99
N ALA A 75 -8.28 -18.82 -4.01
CA ALA A 75 -9.15 -18.75 -5.19
C ALA A 75 -8.40 -18.13 -6.39
N THR A 76 -7.69 -17.03 -6.19
CA THR A 76 -6.89 -16.38 -7.24
C THR A 76 -5.78 -17.28 -7.77
N ILE A 77 -5.02 -17.96 -6.89
CA ILE A 77 -3.96 -18.89 -7.28
C ILE A 77 -4.55 -20.07 -8.07
N LYS A 78 -5.70 -20.58 -7.64
CA LYS A 78 -6.40 -21.68 -8.33
C LYS A 78 -6.89 -21.28 -9.72
N GLU A 79 -7.41 -20.05 -9.87
CA GLU A 79 -7.87 -19.51 -11.15
C GLU A 79 -6.71 -19.27 -12.11
N LEU A 80 -5.60 -18.72 -11.61
CA LEU A 80 -4.40 -18.45 -12.40
C LEU A 80 -3.72 -19.75 -12.86
N GLY A 81 -3.67 -20.76 -11.99
CA GLY A 81 -2.89 -21.98 -12.19
C GLY A 81 -1.41 -21.79 -11.81
N MET A 82 -0.76 -22.90 -11.45
CA MET A 82 0.61 -22.86 -10.91
C MET A 82 1.64 -22.38 -11.93
N GLU A 83 1.53 -22.81 -13.19
CA GLU A 83 2.46 -22.40 -14.25
C GLU A 83 2.45 -20.88 -14.48
N ALA A 84 1.27 -20.29 -14.60
CA ALA A 84 1.13 -18.84 -14.79
C ALA A 84 1.49 -18.04 -13.54
N LEU A 85 1.30 -18.61 -12.34
CA LEU A 85 1.78 -18.01 -11.10
C LEU A 85 3.31 -17.92 -11.10
N ASP A 86 4.00 -19.02 -11.39
CA ASP A 86 5.45 -19.07 -11.43
C ASP A 86 6.02 -18.11 -12.48
N GLU A 87 5.44 -18.11 -13.68
CA GLU A 87 5.82 -17.18 -14.75
C GLU A 87 5.65 -15.71 -14.31
N ARG A 88 4.53 -15.38 -13.65
CA ARG A 88 4.27 -14.01 -13.17
C ARG A 88 5.27 -13.59 -12.10
N LEU A 89 5.61 -14.45 -11.14
CA LEU A 89 6.60 -14.15 -10.10
C LEU A 89 8.02 -14.00 -10.67
N GLN A 90 8.40 -14.84 -11.62
CA GLN A 90 9.70 -14.77 -12.30
C GLN A 90 9.82 -13.52 -13.18
N SER A 91 8.78 -13.22 -13.96
CA SER A 91 8.75 -12.04 -14.82
C SER A 91 8.87 -10.74 -14.01
N ALA A 92 8.16 -10.65 -12.89
CA ALA A 92 8.18 -9.48 -12.02
C ALA A 92 9.59 -9.16 -11.50
N THR A 93 10.38 -10.18 -11.16
CA THR A 93 11.75 -10.02 -10.63
C THR A 93 12.81 -9.83 -11.71
N SER A 94 12.54 -10.25 -12.95
CA SER A 94 13.50 -10.15 -14.06
C SER A 94 13.60 -8.73 -14.64
N MET A 95 12.51 -7.96 -14.58
CA MET A 95 12.43 -6.59 -15.08
C MET A 95 11.81 -5.67 -14.02
N PRO A 96 12.51 -5.42 -12.89
CA PRO A 96 11.93 -4.62 -11.83
C PRO A 96 11.81 -3.16 -12.27
N ALA A 97 10.58 -2.67 -12.38
CA ALA A 97 10.33 -1.25 -12.55
C ALA A 97 10.79 -0.51 -11.29
N ASN A 98 11.76 0.38 -11.36
CA ASN A 98 12.12 1.21 -10.21
C ASN A 98 11.12 2.36 -10.09
N PRO A 99 10.32 2.43 -9.01
CA PRO A 99 9.46 3.58 -8.80
C PRO A 99 10.36 4.80 -8.59
N PRO A 100 10.12 5.93 -9.30
CA PRO A 100 11.03 7.08 -9.24
C PRO A 100 11.08 7.74 -7.86
N TYR A 101 10.07 7.51 -7.03
CA TYR A 101 9.97 8.06 -5.68
C TYR A 101 9.78 6.91 -4.69
N ARG A 102 10.69 6.85 -3.70
CA ARG A 102 10.74 5.82 -2.66
C ARG A 102 10.65 6.45 -1.29
N LEU A 103 9.94 5.81 -0.38
CA LEU A 103 9.83 6.22 1.02
C LEU A 103 11.18 6.16 1.72
N SER A 104 11.97 5.11 1.47
CA SER A 104 13.32 4.96 2.04
C SER A 104 14.25 6.10 1.63
N THR A 105 14.17 6.56 0.37
CA THR A 105 14.92 7.73 -0.10
C THR A 105 14.47 9.01 0.60
N LEU A 106 13.16 9.27 0.70
CA LEU A 106 12.66 10.43 1.45
C LEU A 106 13.13 10.43 2.90
N ILE A 107 13.13 9.27 3.55
CA ILE A 107 13.60 9.11 4.92
C ILE A 107 15.09 9.46 5.02
N ALA A 108 15.92 8.90 4.14
CA ALA A 108 17.36 9.17 4.12
C ALA A 108 17.69 10.67 3.90
N GLU A 109 16.84 11.40 3.17
CA GLU A 109 17.00 12.83 2.92
C GLU A 109 16.53 13.71 4.10
N ASN A 110 15.42 13.34 4.76
CA ASN A 110 14.77 14.19 5.77
C ASN A 110 15.28 13.96 7.19
N VAL A 111 15.56 12.71 7.57
CA VAL A 111 15.95 12.36 8.94
C VAL A 111 17.25 13.07 9.38
N PRO A 112 18.33 13.13 8.56
CA PRO A 112 19.54 13.87 8.93
C PRO A 112 19.32 15.37 9.14
N GLN A 113 18.23 15.93 8.61
CA GLN A 113 17.84 17.32 8.78
C GLN A 113 16.92 17.52 10.01
N GLY A 114 16.76 16.50 10.85
CA GLY A 114 15.89 16.54 12.02
C GLY A 114 14.40 16.41 11.71
N ARG A 115 14.01 16.14 10.46
CA ARG A 115 12.60 16.09 10.02
C ARG A 115 12.10 14.64 9.88
N ALA A 116 10.93 14.35 10.44
CA ALA A 116 10.25 13.08 10.25
C ALA A 116 9.53 13.05 8.89
N VAL A 117 9.45 11.88 8.26
CA VAL A 117 8.62 11.71 7.05
C VAL A 117 7.17 11.39 7.46
N LEU A 118 6.23 12.22 7.02
CA LEU A 118 4.80 12.03 7.28
C LEU A 118 4.14 11.19 6.18
N VAL A 119 3.65 10.01 6.53
CA VAL A 119 2.92 9.10 5.64
C VAL A 119 1.44 9.15 5.99
N TYR A 120 0.61 9.75 5.13
CA TYR A 120 -0.83 9.88 5.41
C TYR A 120 -1.59 8.69 4.83
N GLU A 121 -2.42 8.08 5.67
CA GLU A 121 -3.27 7.00 5.23
C GLU A 121 -4.49 7.51 4.45
N VAL A 122 -4.68 7.01 3.23
CA VAL A 122 -5.80 7.36 2.36
C VAL A 122 -6.78 6.20 2.37
N ALA A 123 -7.97 6.44 2.92
CA ALA A 123 -9.04 5.45 3.04
C ALA A 123 -10.37 6.06 2.61
N ARG A 124 -11.26 5.22 2.08
CA ARG A 124 -12.65 5.61 1.83
C ARG A 124 -13.31 6.01 3.15
N ALA A 125 -13.93 7.19 3.18
CA ALA A 125 -14.70 7.63 4.33
C ALA A 125 -16.02 6.84 4.45
N THR A 126 -16.61 6.52 3.30
CA THR A 126 -17.78 5.64 3.17
C THR A 126 -17.62 4.70 1.97
N PRO A 127 -18.34 3.57 1.90
CA PRO A 127 -18.28 2.66 0.75
C PRO A 127 -18.50 3.34 -0.61
N GLU A 128 -19.31 4.40 -0.64
CA GLU A 128 -19.70 5.16 -1.83
C GLU A 128 -18.60 6.12 -2.32
N THR A 129 -17.61 6.43 -1.49
CA THR A 129 -16.50 7.34 -1.85
C THR A 129 -15.80 6.82 -3.10
N THR A 130 -15.74 7.61 -4.16
CA THR A 130 -15.18 7.22 -5.46
C THR A 130 -13.64 7.31 -5.48
N SER A 131 -13.01 6.60 -6.43
CA SER A 131 -11.56 6.72 -6.64
C SER A 131 -11.12 8.14 -7.02
N ALA A 132 -12.01 8.92 -7.65
CA ALA A 132 -11.76 10.31 -7.98
C ALA A 132 -11.76 11.21 -6.74
N GLU A 133 -12.67 10.98 -5.80
CA GLU A 133 -12.67 11.69 -4.51
C GLU A 133 -11.43 11.35 -3.68
N LEU A 134 -10.99 10.10 -3.69
CA LEU A 134 -9.71 9.72 -3.06
C LEU A 134 -8.50 10.40 -3.72
N ALA A 135 -8.50 10.52 -5.04
CA ALA A 135 -7.46 11.24 -5.77
C ALA A 135 -7.42 12.73 -5.39
N GLU A 136 -8.58 13.39 -5.23
CA GLU A 136 -8.63 14.78 -4.75
C GLU A 136 -8.21 14.91 -3.27
N LEU A 137 -8.61 13.96 -2.42
CA LEU A 137 -8.17 13.90 -1.03
C LEU A 137 -6.64 13.75 -0.93
N ALA A 138 -6.05 12.87 -1.73
CA ALA A 138 -4.60 12.68 -1.81
C ALA A 138 -3.88 13.97 -2.22
N LYS A 139 -4.40 14.70 -3.23
CA LYS A 139 -3.86 16.01 -3.61
C LYS A 139 -3.95 17.01 -2.46
N ALA A 140 -5.04 17.03 -1.71
CA ALA A 140 -5.21 17.91 -0.55
C ALA A 140 -4.21 17.57 0.56
N TYR A 141 -4.03 16.29 0.91
CA TYR A 141 -3.05 15.84 1.89
C TYR A 141 -1.62 16.26 1.53
N VAL A 142 -1.22 16.11 0.26
CA VAL A 142 0.12 16.50 -0.18
C VAL A 142 0.29 18.03 -0.23
N LYS A 143 -0.67 18.76 -0.81
CA LYS A 143 -0.52 20.21 -1.06
C LYS A 143 -0.78 21.08 0.16
N LEU A 144 -1.69 20.66 1.03
CA LEU A 144 -2.18 21.46 2.15
C LEU A 144 -1.82 20.82 3.49
N GLY A 145 -1.80 19.50 3.56
CA GLY A 145 -1.61 18.76 4.81
C GLY A 145 -0.17 18.38 5.13
N GLY A 146 0.79 18.67 4.26
CA GLY A 146 2.21 18.36 4.48
C GLY A 146 2.56 16.87 4.35
N ALA A 147 1.68 16.04 3.77
CA ALA A 147 1.99 14.63 3.57
C ALA A 147 3.19 14.46 2.62
N SER A 148 4.22 13.76 3.09
CA SER A 148 5.44 13.47 2.32
C SER A 148 5.30 12.19 1.50
N ALA A 149 4.48 11.25 1.97
CA ALA A 149 4.10 10.02 1.30
C ALA A 149 2.65 9.66 1.66
N LEU A 150 2.06 8.73 0.91
CA LEU A 150 0.69 8.26 1.12
C LEU A 150 0.66 6.74 1.30
N ALA A 151 -0.29 6.24 2.09
CA ALA A 151 -0.57 4.82 2.23
C ALA A 151 -2.06 4.56 1.93
N VAL A 152 -2.38 4.02 0.76
CA VAL A 152 -3.78 3.79 0.35
C VAL A 152 -4.25 2.44 0.89
N ARG A 153 -5.37 2.41 1.64
CA ARG A 153 -5.99 1.14 2.04
C ARG A 153 -6.52 0.42 0.80
N THR A 154 -6.12 -0.83 0.59
CA THR A 154 -6.54 -1.64 -0.56
C THR A 154 -7.33 -2.89 -0.20
N ASP A 155 -7.52 -3.16 1.09
CA ASP A 155 -8.25 -4.34 1.54
C ASP A 155 -9.71 -4.33 1.05
N SER A 156 -10.13 -5.39 0.37
CA SER A 156 -11.41 -5.50 -0.34
C SER A 156 -12.66 -5.33 0.54
N ASP A 157 -12.56 -5.61 1.85
CA ASP A 157 -13.68 -5.52 2.80
C ASP A 157 -14.02 -4.07 3.12
N SER A 158 -12.99 -3.25 3.29
CA SER A 158 -13.14 -1.79 3.44
C SER A 158 -13.19 -1.06 2.09
N THR A 159 -12.59 -1.65 1.05
CA THR A 159 -12.27 -0.96 -0.20
C THR A 159 -12.53 -1.87 -1.41
N PRO A 160 -13.76 -1.92 -1.93
CA PRO A 160 -14.16 -2.87 -2.99
C PRO A 160 -13.37 -2.77 -4.30
N SER A 161 -12.67 -1.65 -4.52
CA SER A 161 -11.81 -1.40 -5.69
C SER A 161 -10.41 -0.92 -5.29
N GLY A 162 -9.83 -1.52 -4.24
CA GLY A 162 -8.57 -1.08 -3.63
C GLY A 162 -7.42 -0.82 -4.59
N LEU A 163 -7.12 -1.74 -5.52
CA LEU A 163 -6.04 -1.54 -6.50
C LEU A 163 -6.31 -0.38 -7.48
N ARG A 164 -7.60 -0.16 -7.83
CA ARG A 164 -8.00 0.98 -8.68
C ARG A 164 -7.89 2.30 -7.93
N ASP A 165 -8.19 2.29 -6.63
CA ASP A 165 -8.02 3.45 -5.76
C ASP A 165 -6.54 3.81 -5.63
N LEU A 166 -5.68 2.81 -5.39
CA LEU A 166 -4.24 2.97 -5.37
C LEU A 166 -3.71 3.59 -6.66
N PHE A 167 -4.12 3.03 -7.82
CA PHE A 167 -3.74 3.56 -9.12
C PHE A 167 -4.21 5.01 -9.32
N SER A 168 -5.47 5.31 -8.98
CA SER A 168 -6.03 6.65 -9.15
C SER A 168 -5.32 7.69 -8.28
N VAL A 169 -4.98 7.34 -7.04
CA VAL A 169 -4.20 8.18 -6.13
C VAL A 169 -2.78 8.38 -6.66
N GLN A 170 -2.12 7.31 -7.12
CA GLN A 170 -0.76 7.41 -7.68
C GLN A 170 -0.72 8.35 -8.90
N GLN A 171 -1.70 8.26 -9.80
CA GLN A 171 -1.80 9.15 -10.96
C GLN A 171 -2.06 10.60 -10.57
N ALA A 172 -2.76 10.84 -9.46
CA ALA A 172 -3.06 12.18 -8.96
C ALA A 172 -1.84 12.88 -8.33
N VAL A 173 -0.90 12.11 -7.78
CA VAL A 173 0.31 12.61 -7.10
C VAL A 173 1.59 11.88 -7.59
N PRO A 174 1.95 11.99 -8.88
CA PRO A 174 2.98 11.13 -9.51
C PRO A 174 4.41 11.36 -8.98
N ARG A 175 4.63 12.37 -8.14
CA ARG A 175 5.92 12.72 -7.53
C ARG A 175 6.03 12.39 -6.05
N VAL A 176 5.06 11.66 -5.52
CA VAL A 176 4.95 11.30 -4.10
C VAL A 176 4.97 9.78 -3.99
N PRO A 177 5.74 9.17 -3.09
CA PRO A 177 5.64 7.74 -2.83
C PRO A 177 4.24 7.38 -2.35
N VAL A 178 3.57 6.51 -3.10
CA VAL A 178 2.26 5.97 -2.73
C VAL A 178 2.42 4.48 -2.44
N LEU A 179 2.15 4.09 -1.20
CA LEU A 179 2.23 2.71 -0.74
C LEU A 179 0.84 2.09 -0.72
N ALA A 180 0.76 0.79 -1.00
CA ALA A 180 -0.43 0.01 -0.70
C ALA A 180 -0.46 -0.36 0.79
N ARG A 181 -1.61 -0.27 1.44
CA ARG A 181 -1.82 -0.79 2.79
C ARG A 181 -2.86 -1.89 2.77
N ASP A 182 -2.43 -3.11 3.05
CA ASP A 182 -3.27 -4.32 3.02
C ASP A 182 -2.73 -5.40 3.96
N TRP A 183 -3.24 -6.61 3.88
CA TRP A 183 -2.74 -7.83 4.50
C TRP A 183 -1.99 -8.65 3.46
N LEU A 184 -0.66 -8.53 3.45
CA LEU A 184 0.20 -9.17 2.47
C LEU A 184 0.66 -10.54 2.99
N LEU A 185 0.07 -11.59 2.43
CA LEU A 185 0.30 -12.98 2.82
C LEU A 185 1.19 -13.73 1.82
N HIS A 186 1.28 -13.24 0.57
CA HIS A 186 1.94 -13.97 -0.51
C HIS A 186 2.58 -13.03 -1.55
N PRO A 187 3.70 -13.44 -2.20
CA PRO A 187 4.39 -12.63 -3.22
C PRO A 187 3.51 -12.15 -4.38
N LEU A 188 2.48 -12.92 -4.74
CA LEU A 188 1.50 -12.52 -5.76
C LEU A 188 0.87 -11.15 -5.45
N GLN A 189 0.47 -10.91 -4.19
CA GLN A 189 -0.13 -9.64 -3.79
C GLN A 189 0.87 -8.48 -3.89
N VAL A 190 2.16 -8.76 -3.69
CA VAL A 190 3.24 -7.78 -3.86
C VAL A 190 3.38 -7.40 -5.34
N CYS A 191 3.27 -8.37 -6.26
CA CYS A 191 3.20 -8.08 -7.69
C CYS A 191 1.97 -7.24 -8.05
N GLU A 192 0.79 -7.57 -7.53
CA GLU A 192 -0.45 -6.85 -7.83
C GLU A 192 -0.39 -5.37 -7.41
N VAL A 193 0.12 -5.07 -6.21
CA VAL A 193 0.28 -3.68 -5.78
C VAL A 193 1.36 -2.96 -6.59
N LYS A 194 2.43 -3.67 -6.99
CA LYS A 194 3.46 -3.11 -7.87
C LYS A 194 2.89 -2.70 -9.22
N GLU A 195 2.11 -3.58 -9.83
CA GLU A 195 1.45 -3.37 -11.12
C GLU A 195 0.44 -2.21 -11.06
N ALA A 196 -0.20 -2.02 -9.91
CA ALA A 196 -1.07 -0.86 -9.64
C ALA A 196 -0.30 0.45 -9.39
N GLY A 197 1.04 0.44 -9.45
CA GLY A 197 1.90 1.62 -9.39
C GLY A 197 2.48 1.94 -8.01
N ALA A 198 2.37 1.03 -7.04
CA ALA A 198 2.88 1.28 -5.70
C ALA A 198 4.40 1.51 -5.69
N ALA A 199 4.84 2.46 -4.85
CA ALA A 199 6.25 2.65 -4.49
C ALA A 199 6.69 1.73 -3.34
N GLY A 200 5.72 1.17 -2.61
CA GLY A 200 5.95 0.33 -1.45
C GLY A 200 4.66 -0.32 -0.98
N ALA A 201 4.75 -1.14 0.07
CA ALA A 201 3.55 -1.71 0.67
C ALA A 201 3.71 -1.95 2.18
N ILE A 202 2.66 -1.63 2.93
CA ILE A 202 2.57 -1.82 4.39
C ILE A 202 1.56 -2.94 4.61
N GLY A 203 1.90 -3.94 5.41
CA GLY A 203 1.02 -5.11 5.58
C GLY A 203 1.70 -6.46 5.71
N ILE A 204 3.03 -6.52 5.60
CA ILE A 204 3.79 -7.73 5.87
C ILE A 204 3.95 -7.84 7.39
N ILE A 205 3.07 -8.59 8.03
CA ILE A 205 3.08 -8.75 9.49
C ILE A 205 3.80 -10.04 9.83
N ASN A 206 4.84 -9.93 10.66
CA ASN A 206 5.68 -11.08 11.02
C ASN A 206 4.88 -12.20 11.70
N GLN A 207 3.93 -11.86 12.57
CA GLN A 207 3.07 -12.85 13.24
C GLN A 207 2.16 -13.64 12.27
N VAL A 208 1.85 -13.05 11.11
CA VAL A 208 0.97 -13.66 10.11
C VAL A 208 1.76 -14.46 9.10
N THR A 209 2.87 -13.91 8.62
CA THR A 209 3.71 -14.53 7.57
C THR A 209 4.74 -15.52 8.15
N GLY A 210 5.10 -15.38 9.42
CA GLY A 210 5.96 -16.30 10.17
C GLY A 210 7.29 -16.58 9.46
N ARG A 211 7.52 -17.84 9.08
CA ARG A 211 8.76 -18.23 8.36
C ARG A 211 8.87 -17.62 6.97
N GLY A 212 7.75 -17.18 6.37
CA GLY A 212 7.71 -16.55 5.05
C GLY A 212 8.09 -15.08 5.06
N THR A 213 8.21 -14.42 6.21
CA THR A 213 8.44 -12.96 6.30
C THR A 213 9.73 -12.53 5.61
N GLY A 214 10.83 -13.26 5.81
CA GLY A 214 12.11 -12.96 5.15
C GLY A 214 12.05 -13.06 3.62
N VAL A 215 11.30 -14.05 3.11
CA VAL A 215 11.06 -14.23 1.67
C VAL A 215 10.23 -13.07 1.13
N MET A 216 9.14 -12.70 1.81
CA MET A 216 8.29 -11.56 1.43
C MET A 216 9.06 -10.24 1.40
N SER A 217 9.90 -9.99 2.41
CA SER A 217 10.74 -8.79 2.49
C SER A 217 11.77 -8.75 1.34
N SER A 218 12.49 -9.86 1.12
CA SER A 218 13.48 -9.96 0.05
C SER A 218 12.85 -9.84 -1.34
N PHE A 219 11.70 -10.47 -1.55
CA PHE A 219 10.95 -10.39 -2.80
C PHE A 219 10.46 -8.97 -3.08
N SER A 220 9.93 -8.28 -2.07
CA SER A 220 9.50 -6.88 -2.20
C SER A 220 10.68 -5.97 -2.55
N ALA A 221 11.84 -6.17 -1.93
CA ALA A 221 13.06 -5.45 -2.25
C ALA A 221 13.54 -5.72 -3.68
N ALA A 222 13.47 -6.97 -4.15
CA ALA A 222 13.80 -7.34 -5.53
C ALA A 222 12.89 -6.65 -6.57
N LEU A 223 11.63 -6.36 -6.21
CA LEU A 223 10.70 -5.56 -7.01
C LEU A 223 10.88 -4.04 -6.86
N GLY A 224 11.89 -3.60 -6.11
CA GLY A 224 12.16 -2.18 -5.84
C GLY A 224 11.07 -1.51 -4.98
N LEU A 225 10.31 -2.29 -4.21
CA LEU A 225 9.29 -1.77 -3.29
C LEU A 225 9.85 -1.54 -1.90
N ASP A 226 9.45 -0.43 -1.30
CA ASP A 226 9.63 -0.20 0.14
C ASP A 226 8.54 -0.92 0.94
N ALA A 227 8.88 -2.07 1.51
CA ALA A 227 7.94 -2.89 2.26
C ALA A 227 8.39 -3.12 3.70
N PRO A 228 8.08 -2.19 4.63
CA PRO A 228 8.45 -2.36 6.03
C PRO A 228 7.72 -3.56 6.65
N VAL A 229 8.45 -4.36 7.42
CA VAL A 229 7.88 -5.51 8.15
C VAL A 229 7.28 -5.03 9.46
N GLU A 230 6.00 -5.33 9.65
CA GLU A 230 5.28 -4.98 10.87
C GLU A 230 5.66 -5.92 12.03
N VAL A 231 6.12 -5.31 13.12
CA VAL A 231 6.57 -5.96 14.35
C VAL A 231 5.90 -5.36 15.57
N VAL A 232 5.76 -6.16 16.62
CA VAL A 232 5.10 -5.74 17.88
C VAL A 232 5.93 -6.01 19.14
N ASN A 233 7.06 -6.70 19.03
CA ASN A 233 7.95 -6.98 20.17
C ASN A 233 9.42 -7.09 19.75
N ALA A 234 10.33 -7.02 20.73
CA ALA A 234 11.77 -7.02 20.50
C ALA A 234 12.29 -8.37 20.00
N GLN A 235 11.64 -9.48 20.35
CA GLN A 235 12.01 -10.81 19.86
C GLN A 235 11.82 -10.92 18.34
N GLU A 236 10.76 -10.32 17.79
CA GLU A 236 10.50 -10.23 16.35
C GLU A 236 11.59 -9.38 15.66
N VAL A 237 11.91 -8.21 16.21
CA VAL A 237 12.99 -7.35 15.70
C VAL A 237 14.31 -8.11 15.63
N ALA A 238 14.72 -8.77 16.71
CA ALA A 238 15.97 -9.53 16.77
C ALA A 238 15.99 -10.75 15.83
N ALA A 239 14.85 -11.41 15.61
CA ALA A 239 14.74 -12.51 14.67
C ALA A 239 14.86 -12.03 13.22
N LEU A 240 14.14 -10.97 12.86
CA LEU A 240 14.12 -10.41 11.50
C LEU A 240 15.42 -9.72 11.12
N SER A 241 16.09 -9.08 12.08
CA SER A 241 17.42 -8.49 11.88
C SER A 241 18.43 -9.55 11.45
N ARG A 242 18.37 -10.76 12.04
CA ARG A 242 19.20 -11.91 11.64
C ARG A 242 18.86 -12.44 10.24
N MET A 243 17.66 -12.13 9.74
CA MET A 243 17.23 -12.47 8.38
C MET A 243 17.53 -11.36 7.35
N GLY A 244 18.21 -10.28 7.76
CA GLY A 244 18.57 -9.17 6.88
C GLY A 244 17.45 -8.17 6.61
N VAL A 245 16.38 -8.17 7.40
CA VAL A 245 15.34 -7.13 7.32
C VAL A 245 15.90 -5.81 7.85
N VAL A 246 15.78 -4.75 7.06
CA VAL A 246 16.31 -3.42 7.35
C VAL A 246 15.23 -2.34 7.46
N PHE A 247 13.98 -2.65 7.14
CA PHE A 247 12.87 -1.70 7.23
C PHE A 247 11.76 -2.27 8.10
N PHE A 248 11.53 -1.64 9.24
CA PHE A 248 10.58 -2.07 10.26
C PHE A 248 9.42 -1.09 10.38
N CYS A 249 8.21 -1.62 10.53
CA CYS A 249 7.04 -0.85 10.93
C CYS A 249 6.64 -1.27 12.34
N ILE A 250 6.63 -0.34 13.29
CA ILE A 250 6.18 -0.60 14.65
C ILE A 250 4.68 -0.35 14.69
N ASN A 251 3.91 -1.43 14.79
CA ASN A 251 2.46 -1.36 14.88
C ASN A 251 2.00 -1.42 16.34
N VAL A 252 1.83 -0.25 16.95
CA VAL A 252 1.38 -0.11 18.34
C VAL A 252 -0.09 -0.50 18.58
N GLY A 253 -0.83 -0.89 17.54
CA GLY A 253 -2.27 -1.21 17.63
C GLY A 253 -2.61 -2.70 17.55
N VAL A 254 -1.67 -3.57 17.18
CA VAL A 254 -1.91 -5.02 17.00
C VAL A 254 -1.41 -5.80 18.21
N GLY A 255 -2.23 -6.70 18.74
CA GLY A 255 -1.86 -7.60 19.85
C GLY A 255 -2.14 -7.08 21.27
N LEU A 256 -2.59 -5.83 21.42
CA LEU A 256 -3.04 -5.29 22.70
C LEU A 256 -4.56 -5.45 22.84
N SER A 257 -5.00 -6.46 23.59
CA SER A 257 -6.41 -6.64 23.94
C SER A 257 -6.96 -5.53 24.85
N LEU A 258 -6.09 -4.67 25.41
CA LEU A 258 -6.46 -3.59 26.33
C LEU A 258 -5.83 -2.28 25.88
N ALA A 259 -6.67 -1.27 25.61
CA ALA A 259 -6.24 0.09 25.32
C ALA A 259 -5.85 0.80 26.63
N ILE A 260 -4.61 0.59 27.08
CA ILE A 260 -4.06 1.32 28.23
C ILE A 260 -3.44 2.63 27.71
N PRO A 261 -3.90 3.81 28.17
CA PRO A 261 -3.32 5.09 27.77
C PRO A 261 -1.80 5.13 27.98
N GLY A 262 -1.07 5.63 26.98
CA GLY A 262 0.40 5.76 27.00
C GLY A 262 1.19 4.45 26.86
N PHE A 263 0.55 3.27 26.91
CA PHE A 263 1.27 1.99 26.77
C PHE A 263 1.83 1.78 25.36
N ALA A 264 1.07 2.17 24.33
CA ALA A 264 1.51 2.20 22.94
C ALA A 264 2.82 2.97 22.76
N ASN A 265 2.93 4.16 23.38
CA ASN A 265 4.12 5.00 23.31
C ASN A 265 5.34 4.33 23.97
N LYS A 266 5.14 3.66 25.11
CA LYS A 266 6.23 2.92 25.79
C LYS A 266 6.74 1.76 24.95
N ILE A 267 5.83 1.02 24.29
CA ILE A 267 6.21 -0.05 23.36
C ILE A 267 6.99 0.52 22.18
N ALA A 268 6.48 1.56 21.52
CA ALA A 268 7.16 2.19 20.40
C ALA A 268 8.56 2.66 20.79
N HIS A 269 8.68 3.35 21.93
CA HIS A 269 9.95 3.82 22.47
C HIS A 269 10.94 2.67 22.68
N GLY A 270 10.52 1.60 23.37
CA GLY A 270 11.38 0.44 23.59
C GLY A 270 11.81 -0.23 22.30
N LEU A 271 10.89 -0.43 21.35
CA LEU A 271 11.20 -1.09 20.09
C LEU A 271 12.11 -0.27 19.18
N LEU A 272 11.95 1.05 19.13
CA LEU A 272 12.86 1.94 18.39
C LEU A 272 14.29 1.82 18.92
N GLY A 273 14.47 1.70 20.24
CA GLY A 273 15.79 1.51 20.86
C GLY A 273 16.44 0.14 20.57
N GLU A 274 15.67 -0.85 20.15
CA GLU A 274 16.13 -2.21 19.84
C GLU A 274 16.41 -2.43 18.34
N LEU A 275 16.10 -1.44 17.48
CA LEU A 275 16.37 -1.54 16.05
C LEU A 275 17.88 -1.61 15.77
N PRO A 276 18.33 -2.46 14.83
CA PRO A 276 19.74 -2.55 14.51
C PRO A 276 20.21 -1.25 13.81
N PHE A 277 21.51 -0.96 13.92
CA PHE A 277 22.10 0.21 13.26
C PHE A 277 21.82 0.20 11.76
N GLY A 278 21.36 1.35 11.24
CA GLY A 278 21.02 1.51 9.82
C GLY A 278 19.64 0.98 9.43
N ALA A 279 18.85 0.44 10.37
CA ALA A 279 17.45 0.15 10.11
C ALA A 279 16.63 1.43 9.94
N ILE A 280 15.59 1.32 9.11
CA ILE A 280 14.59 2.35 8.90
C ILE A 280 13.36 2.00 9.73
N SER A 281 12.75 3.00 10.35
CA SER A 281 11.57 2.86 11.19
C SER A 281 10.35 3.61 10.64
N LEU A 282 9.20 2.95 10.63
CA LEU A 282 7.89 3.54 10.42
C LEU A 282 7.02 3.28 11.66
N VAL A 283 6.44 4.31 12.27
CA VAL A 283 5.59 4.12 13.46
C VAL A 283 4.15 4.54 13.14
N GLY A 284 3.18 3.65 13.39
CA GLY A 284 1.77 3.98 13.26
C GLY A 284 1.27 4.82 14.43
N VAL A 285 0.60 5.95 14.15
CA VAL A 285 0.12 6.89 15.18
C VAL A 285 -1.32 7.34 14.92
N ARG A 286 -2.07 7.56 16.00
CA ARG A 286 -3.50 7.94 16.00
C ARG A 286 -3.77 9.27 16.70
N SER A 287 -2.75 9.92 17.26
CA SER A 287 -2.86 11.23 17.88
C SER A 287 -1.58 12.04 17.72
N LEU A 288 -1.69 13.37 17.92
CA LEU A 288 -0.52 14.26 17.94
C LEU A 288 0.46 13.91 19.07
N GLU A 289 -0.05 13.43 20.22
CA GLU A 289 0.78 12.98 21.33
C GLU A 289 1.57 11.73 20.96
N GLU A 290 0.93 10.74 20.33
CA GLU A 290 1.61 9.54 19.81
C GLU A 290 2.65 9.92 18.76
N ALA A 291 2.35 10.85 17.85
CA ALA A 291 3.28 11.36 16.84
C ALA A 291 4.51 12.03 17.45
N ALA A 292 4.32 12.94 18.41
CA ALA A 292 5.40 13.62 19.09
C ALA A 292 6.27 12.65 19.92
N ALA A 293 5.64 11.70 20.63
CA ALA A 293 6.35 10.71 21.42
C ALA A 293 7.17 9.74 20.55
N ALA A 294 6.60 9.26 19.45
CA ALA A 294 7.30 8.41 18.49
C ALA A 294 8.50 9.16 17.88
N ARG A 295 8.31 10.43 17.50
CA ARG A 295 9.41 11.24 16.95
C ARG A 295 10.52 11.50 17.97
N ARG A 296 10.20 11.88 19.20
CA ARG A 296 11.19 12.02 20.30
C ARG A 296 11.96 10.74 20.58
N SER A 297 11.35 9.59 20.28
CA SER A 297 11.98 8.27 20.43
C SER A 297 12.85 7.86 19.24
N GLY A 298 12.98 8.72 18.21
CA GLY A 298 13.84 8.48 17.05
C GLY A 298 13.15 7.87 15.84
N ALA A 299 11.81 7.86 15.77
CA ALA A 299 11.11 7.36 14.58
C ALA A 299 11.47 8.18 13.32
N ASP A 300 11.81 7.48 12.23
CA ASP A 300 12.20 8.09 10.95
C ASP A 300 10.98 8.58 10.16
N ALA A 301 9.94 7.76 10.16
CA ALA A 301 8.66 8.05 9.51
C ALA A 301 7.48 7.74 10.42
N LEU A 302 6.39 8.49 10.21
CA LEU A 302 5.14 8.35 10.96
C LEU A 302 4.00 8.01 9.99
N LEU A 303 3.33 6.89 10.22
CA LEU A 303 2.10 6.52 9.53
C LEU A 303 0.91 7.12 10.28
N ILE A 304 0.38 8.21 9.76
CA ILE A 304 -0.80 8.89 10.31
C ILE A 304 -2.04 8.12 9.90
N LYS A 305 -2.70 7.49 10.88
CA LYS A 305 -3.86 6.62 10.64
C LYS A 305 -5.07 7.40 10.14
N ALA A 306 -5.88 6.76 9.29
CA ALA A 306 -7.06 7.38 8.68
C ALA A 306 -8.05 7.93 9.73
N GLU A 307 -8.17 7.26 10.87
CA GLU A 307 -9.05 7.68 11.97
C GLU A 307 -8.64 9.05 12.54
N MET A 308 -7.33 9.30 12.64
CA MET A 308 -6.82 10.62 13.05
C MET A 308 -7.12 11.66 11.98
N LEU A 309 -6.83 11.34 10.71
CA LEU A 309 -7.06 12.25 9.57
C LEU A 309 -8.53 12.67 9.46
N GLN A 310 -9.45 11.73 9.66
CA GLN A 310 -10.90 11.98 9.59
C GLN A 310 -11.42 12.83 10.75
N SER A 311 -10.78 12.78 11.93
CA SER A 311 -11.21 13.58 13.09
C SER A 311 -11.03 15.10 12.90
N TYR A 312 -10.19 15.51 11.96
CA TYR A 312 -9.99 16.91 11.57
C TYR A 312 -10.90 17.34 10.40
N GLY A 313 -11.76 16.45 9.91
CA GLY A 313 -12.74 16.74 8.87
C GLY A 313 -12.09 17.25 7.57
N THR A 314 -12.53 18.40 7.09
CA THR A 314 -12.04 19.02 5.85
C THR A 314 -10.84 19.95 6.06
N ASP A 315 -10.47 20.28 7.30
CA ASP A 315 -9.37 21.19 7.60
C ASP A 315 -8.02 20.46 7.63
N VAL A 316 -7.61 20.02 6.43
CA VAL A 316 -6.36 19.31 6.20
C VAL A 316 -5.15 20.20 6.54
N ARG A 317 -5.28 21.53 6.41
CA ARG A 317 -4.19 22.47 6.70
C ARG A 317 -3.92 22.54 8.19
N ALA A 318 -4.96 22.74 9.01
CA ALA A 318 -4.80 22.82 10.47
C ALA A 318 -4.16 21.53 11.02
N LEU A 319 -4.55 20.37 10.49
CA LEU A 319 -3.91 19.09 10.84
C LEU A 319 -2.43 19.07 10.45
N GLY A 320 -2.09 19.48 9.22
CA GLY A 320 -0.72 19.54 8.75
C GLY A 320 0.16 20.43 9.61
N ASP A 321 -0.32 21.62 9.95
CA ASP A 321 0.39 22.57 10.81
C ASP A 321 0.61 21.99 12.23
N ALA A 322 -0.42 21.36 12.81
CA ALA A 322 -0.33 20.74 14.12
C ALA A 322 0.62 19.54 14.14
N LEU A 323 0.61 18.70 13.10
CA LEU A 323 1.54 17.57 12.96
C LEU A 323 2.97 18.05 12.78
N GLN A 324 3.19 19.05 11.91
CA GLN A 324 4.50 19.63 11.70
C GLN A 324 5.05 20.20 13.00
N TYR A 325 4.24 20.94 13.77
CA TYR A 325 4.63 21.43 15.09
C TYR A 325 4.97 20.28 16.06
N ALA A 326 4.14 19.24 16.13
CA ALA A 326 4.34 18.12 17.05
C ALA A 326 5.61 17.29 16.78
N VAL A 327 6.09 17.27 15.53
CA VAL A 327 7.23 16.41 15.12
C VAL A 327 8.51 17.19 14.85
N THR A 328 8.46 18.52 14.85
CA THR A 328 9.66 19.36 14.78
C THR A 328 10.23 19.45 16.18
N MET A 329 11.47 18.97 16.38
CA MET A 329 12.13 18.88 17.69
C MET A 329 12.68 20.25 18.16
N ASP A 330 11.92 21.32 17.95
CA ASP A 330 12.28 22.66 18.43
C ASP A 330 11.77 22.78 19.88
N ASP A 331 12.55 22.24 20.83
CA ASP A 331 12.48 22.62 22.25
C ASP A 331 13.28 23.91 22.48
#